data_AF-A0A812YR56-F1
#
_entry.id   AF-A0A812YR56-F1
#
_cell.length_a   1.000
_cell.length_b   1.000
_cell.length_c   1.000
_cell.angle_alpha   90.00
_cell.angle_beta   90.00
_cell.angle_gamma   90.00
#
_symmetry.space_group_name_H-M   'P 1'
#
loop_
_entity.id
_entity.type
_entity.pdbx_description
1 polymer ?
#
loop_
_entity_poly.entity_id
_entity_poly.type
_entity_poly.pdbx_seq_one_letter_code
_entity_poly.pdbx_strand_id
1 'polypeptide(L)'
;MAPEGYKPVFAFRFCPPAGILFQLAVYIFDMANDMVQIVTFVLHRDFWFAGFMCIFVVFSFLFTVVWMQKVSALQRFDPLTEARLCLARGVTTTAWEGMLAMERVIEAPSTGLIGPYGASLLQLTPLQAASCLYGLYSSAKAMAEGRLQEEVRQGAEAGAAALRAVRPVKAAMLTAWYFGAFAAELAGFAVASATLHPVLTMPAYLLGAVANAAAAWWGGSAKFREAVAGSCLMVAFAMAGLQTKSFLKNDEARAPGGPGSIPAIGILIRFISWTALCLVDLPHGLLPLGSLGRPMGLPVLREKFLEPAAASWEAVACFTSNFWISVEPEANATSMSLTEEVGFGDCGWPTSGQLSSASTIFNSCLLLFVVVLLPLHMCIVVGMLLFNPIYACGAENPSLKEEVEAKQREIEDFAERNEQAAGQHEQLSLLPN
;
A
#
# COMPACT_ATOMS: atom_id res chain seq x y z
N MET A 1 -19.47 21.33 16.86
CA MET A 1 -20.83 20.94 16.43
C MET A 1 -21.06 21.55 15.06
N ALA A 2 -21.54 20.76 14.09
CA ALA A 2 -21.83 21.31 12.76
C ALA A 2 -23.01 22.30 12.83
N PRO A 3 -22.98 23.43 12.10
CA PRO A 3 -24.05 24.43 12.15
C PRO A 3 -25.40 23.87 11.65
N GLU A 4 -26.50 24.36 12.23
CA GLU A 4 -27.86 23.99 11.82
C GLU A 4 -28.09 24.34 10.34
N GLY A 5 -28.48 23.34 9.53
CA GLY A 5 -28.64 23.48 8.07
C GLY A 5 -27.58 22.76 7.23
N TYR A 6 -26.57 22.12 7.87
CA TYR A 6 -25.56 21.32 7.19
C TYR A 6 -26.16 20.12 6.44
N LYS A 7 -26.37 20.26 5.12
CA LYS A 7 -26.51 19.12 4.21
C LYS A 7 -25.13 18.86 3.60
N PRO A 8 -24.38 17.84 4.05
CA PRO A 8 -23.11 17.51 3.43
C PRO A 8 -23.34 17.25 1.94
N VAL A 9 -22.50 17.84 1.09
CA VAL A 9 -22.37 17.41 -0.30
C VAL A 9 -22.20 15.90 -0.30
N PHE A 10 -22.85 15.17 -1.22
CA PHE A 10 -22.87 13.69 -1.23
C PHE A 10 -21.45 13.07 -1.18
N ALA A 11 -20.43 13.80 -1.65
CA ALA A 11 -19.00 13.52 -1.48
C ALA A 11 -18.57 13.25 -0.03
N PHE A 12 -19.14 13.97 0.94
CA PHE A 12 -18.80 13.90 2.37
C PHE A 12 -19.61 12.87 3.15
N ARG A 13 -20.59 12.19 2.53
CA ARG A 13 -21.15 10.98 3.15
C ARG A 13 -20.09 9.87 3.27
N PHE A 14 -19.04 9.90 2.44
CA PHE A 14 -17.94 8.93 2.46
C PHE A 14 -16.69 9.38 3.24
N CYS A 15 -16.67 10.61 3.76
CA CYS A 15 -15.70 11.07 4.76
C CYS A 15 -16.46 11.83 5.85
N PRO A 16 -17.13 11.12 6.78
CA PRO A 16 -17.76 11.78 7.91
C PRO A 16 -16.71 12.57 8.72
N PRO A 17 -17.10 13.59 9.50
CA PRO A 17 -16.19 14.32 10.40
C PRO A 17 -15.47 13.42 11.44
N ALA A 18 -15.87 12.15 11.61
CA ALA A 18 -15.11 11.17 12.35
C ALA A 18 -13.86 10.64 11.60
N GLY A 19 -13.83 10.76 10.27
CA GLY A 19 -12.81 10.19 9.37
C GLY A 19 -11.45 10.88 9.44
N ILE A 20 -11.40 12.21 9.63
CA ILE A 20 -10.12 12.94 9.76
C ILE A 20 -9.40 12.56 11.06
N LEU A 21 -10.13 12.45 12.18
CA LEU A 21 -9.54 12.02 13.46
C LEU A 21 -9.11 10.55 13.41
N PHE A 22 -9.90 9.69 12.77
CA PHE A 22 -9.49 8.32 12.51
C PHE A 22 -8.21 8.26 11.65
N GLN A 23 -8.12 9.08 10.61
CA GLN A 23 -6.93 9.15 9.77
C GLN A 23 -5.71 9.67 10.54
N LEU A 24 -5.87 10.66 11.43
CA LEU A 24 -4.81 11.09 12.33
C LEU A 24 -4.35 9.96 13.25
N ALA A 25 -5.30 9.21 13.81
CA ALA A 25 -4.99 8.08 14.69
C ALA A 25 -4.24 6.97 13.94
N VAL A 26 -4.66 6.66 12.71
CA VAL A 26 -3.96 5.72 11.83
C VAL A 26 -2.55 6.21 11.52
N TYR A 27 -2.38 7.48 11.13
CA TYR A 27 -1.06 8.06 10.87
C TYR A 27 -0.12 7.96 12.08
N ILE A 28 -0.61 8.27 13.29
CA ILE A 28 0.17 8.13 14.53
C ILE A 28 0.51 6.67 14.80
N PHE A 29 -0.43 5.76 14.56
CA PHE A 29 -0.23 4.33 14.73
C PHE A 29 0.78 3.78 13.71
N ASP A 30 0.79 4.25 12.47
CA ASP A 30 1.77 3.91 11.44
C ASP A 30 3.18 4.29 11.89
N MET A 31 3.37 5.54 12.36
CA MET A 31 4.66 5.99 12.90
C MET A 31 5.10 5.15 14.12
N ALA A 32 4.17 4.79 15.00
CA ALA A 32 4.48 3.93 16.14
C ALA A 32 4.87 2.51 15.69
N ASN A 33 4.18 1.97 14.68
CA ASN A 33 4.47 0.68 14.10
C ASN A 33 5.85 0.65 13.43
N ASP A 34 6.24 1.70 12.73
CA ASP A 34 7.57 1.84 12.15
C ASP A 34 8.66 1.83 13.22
N MET A 35 8.44 2.52 14.34
CA MET A 35 9.36 2.47 15.48
C MET A 35 9.47 1.05 16.06
N VAL A 36 8.35 0.32 16.17
CA VAL A 36 8.35 -1.08 16.63
C VAL A 36 9.16 -1.96 15.67
N GLN A 37 9.04 -1.78 14.36
CA GLN A 37 9.82 -2.50 13.37
C GLN A 37 11.33 -2.17 13.46
N ILE A 38 11.69 -0.89 13.59
CA ILE A 38 13.10 -0.48 13.78
C ILE A 38 13.68 -1.10 15.06
N VAL A 39 12.95 -1.01 16.18
CA VAL A 39 13.37 -1.62 17.45
C VAL A 39 13.48 -3.14 17.32
N THR A 40 12.58 -3.78 16.57
CA THR A 40 12.65 -5.22 16.28
C THR A 40 13.96 -5.58 15.59
N PHE A 41 14.37 -4.84 14.55
CA PHE A 41 15.66 -5.06 13.89
C PHE A 41 16.85 -4.82 14.82
N VAL A 42 16.79 -3.79 15.67
CA VAL A 42 17.84 -3.53 16.67
C VAL A 42 17.96 -4.69 17.68
N LEU A 43 16.84 -5.20 18.18
CA LEU A 43 16.81 -6.32 19.13
C LEU A 43 17.38 -7.61 18.53
N HIS A 44 17.16 -7.83 17.23
CA HIS A 44 17.75 -8.93 16.47
C HIS A 44 19.18 -8.66 15.98
N ARG A 45 19.78 -7.52 16.34
CA ARG A 45 21.13 -7.07 15.96
C ARG A 45 21.34 -6.84 14.46
N ASP A 46 20.24 -6.60 13.74
CA ASP A 46 20.24 -6.29 12.31
C ASP A 46 20.28 -4.78 12.06
N PHE A 47 21.43 -4.17 12.38
CA PHE A 47 21.63 -2.72 12.31
C PHE A 47 21.49 -2.14 10.91
N TRP A 48 21.71 -2.94 9.86
CA TRP A 48 21.52 -2.49 8.48
C TRP A 48 20.04 -2.22 8.17
N PHE A 49 19.16 -3.16 8.50
CA PHE A 49 17.71 -3.00 8.31
C PHE A 49 17.16 -1.86 9.17
N ALA A 50 17.54 -1.81 10.45
CA ALA A 50 17.17 -0.72 11.35
C ALA A 50 17.64 0.64 10.81
N GLY A 51 18.88 0.72 10.33
CA GLY A 51 19.46 1.95 9.79
C GLY A 51 18.74 2.45 8.54
N PHE A 52 18.49 1.57 7.56
CA PHE A 52 17.75 1.95 6.35
C PHE A 52 16.31 2.39 6.65
N MET A 53 15.57 1.63 7.48
CA MET A 53 14.23 2.06 7.87
C MET A 53 14.24 3.40 8.60
N CYS A 54 15.15 3.59 9.55
CA CYS A 54 15.29 4.84 10.29
C CYS A 54 15.54 6.03 9.35
N ILE A 55 16.42 5.88 8.35
CA ILE A 55 16.68 6.93 7.36
C ILE A 55 15.40 7.33 6.63
N PHE A 56 14.62 6.37 6.12
CA PHE A 56 13.40 6.69 5.36
C PHE A 56 12.29 7.29 6.23
N VAL A 57 12.09 6.77 7.46
CA VAL A 57 11.09 7.29 8.39
C VAL A 57 11.45 8.71 8.83
N VAL A 58 12.71 8.95 9.22
CA VAL A 58 13.19 10.28 9.61
C VAL A 58 13.11 11.25 8.43
N PHE A 59 13.53 10.83 7.23
CA PHE A 59 13.45 11.66 6.04
C PHE A 59 12.01 12.04 5.69
N SER A 60 11.09 11.06 5.67
CA SER A 60 9.66 11.30 5.45
C SER A 60 9.08 12.26 6.49
N PHE A 61 9.40 12.07 7.76
CA PHE A 61 8.95 12.93 8.85
C PHE A 61 9.48 14.36 8.71
N LEU A 62 10.79 14.54 8.44
CA LEU A 62 11.38 15.87 8.25
C LEU A 62 10.77 16.60 7.06
N PHE A 63 10.55 15.91 5.93
CA PHE A 63 9.87 16.49 4.77
C PHE A 63 8.43 16.88 5.10
N THR A 64 7.71 16.02 5.81
CA THR A 64 6.36 16.29 6.29
C THR A 64 6.30 17.56 7.15
N VAL A 65 7.20 17.67 8.14
CA VAL A 65 7.30 18.84 9.02
C VAL A 65 7.57 20.11 8.22
N VAL A 66 8.60 20.11 7.37
CA VAL A 66 8.99 21.29 6.58
C VAL A 66 7.89 21.69 5.61
N TRP A 67 7.27 20.73 4.93
CA TRP A 67 6.18 20.99 3.98
C TRP A 67 4.97 21.57 4.69
N MET A 68 4.55 20.96 5.81
CA MET A 68 3.39 21.39 6.57
C MET A 68 3.61 22.79 7.16
N GLN A 69 4.81 23.10 7.67
CA GLN A 69 5.15 24.45 8.13
C GLN A 69 5.05 25.50 7.02
N LYS A 70 5.41 25.13 5.79
CA LYS A 70 5.38 26.03 4.63
C LYS A 70 3.97 26.27 4.09
N VAL A 71 3.12 25.24 4.10
CA VAL A 71 1.83 25.25 3.39
C VAL A 71 0.62 25.42 4.32
N SER A 72 0.75 25.09 5.61
CA SER A 72 -0.32 25.29 6.59
C SER A 72 -0.53 26.78 6.86
N ALA A 73 -1.79 27.18 6.99
CA ALA A 73 -2.16 28.51 7.49
C ALA A 73 -1.62 28.77 8.91
N LEU A 74 -1.34 27.71 9.68
CA LEU A 74 -0.78 27.79 11.03
C LEU A 74 0.72 28.13 11.05
N GLN A 75 1.40 28.03 9.90
CA GLN A 75 2.86 28.24 9.76
C GLN A 75 3.72 27.41 10.74
N ARG A 76 3.18 26.29 11.23
CA ARG A 76 3.84 25.39 12.18
C ARG A 76 3.39 23.95 11.94
N PHE A 77 4.18 22.98 12.41
CA PHE A 77 3.79 21.58 12.39
C PHE A 77 2.84 21.29 13.56
N ASP A 78 1.55 21.21 13.27
CA ASP A 78 0.50 20.95 14.26
C ASP A 78 -0.62 20.12 13.62
N PRO A 79 -0.43 18.80 13.45
CA PRO A 79 -1.37 17.93 12.75
C PRO A 79 -2.72 17.83 13.46
N LEU A 80 -2.78 18.04 14.79
CA LEU A 80 -4.04 18.04 15.52
C LEU A 80 -4.87 19.29 15.21
N THR A 81 -4.25 20.47 15.23
CA THR A 81 -4.95 21.70 14.86
C THR A 81 -5.31 21.70 13.37
N GLU A 82 -4.45 21.17 12.51
CA GLU A 82 -4.77 20.99 11.09
C GLU A 82 -5.97 20.05 10.88
N ALA A 83 -6.05 18.94 11.61
CA ALA A 83 -7.22 18.07 11.59
C ALA A 83 -8.50 18.83 11.97
N ARG A 84 -8.43 19.73 12.96
CA ARG A 84 -9.57 20.59 13.33
C ARG A 84 -9.92 21.58 12.23
N LEU A 85 -8.93 22.15 11.53
CA LEU A 85 -9.15 23.00 10.37
C LEU A 85 -9.85 22.24 9.24
N CYS A 86 -9.41 21.01 8.94
CA CYS A 86 -10.08 20.14 7.96
C CYS A 86 -11.55 19.90 8.35
N LEU A 87 -11.83 19.65 9.63
CA LEU A 87 -13.20 19.46 10.13
C LEU A 87 -14.05 20.72 10.02
N ALA A 88 -13.47 21.90 10.29
CA ALA A 88 -14.15 23.18 10.16
C ALA A 88 -14.45 23.53 8.70
N ARG A 89 -13.50 23.27 7.80
CA ARG A 89 -13.66 23.42 6.35
C ARG A 89 -14.64 22.41 5.75
N GLY A 90 -14.81 21.27 6.40
CA GLY A 90 -15.54 20.12 5.86
C GLY A 90 -14.78 19.39 4.75
N VAL A 91 -13.54 19.78 4.44
CA VAL A 91 -12.63 19.22 3.43
C VAL A 91 -11.21 19.13 3.97
N THR A 92 -10.37 18.32 3.35
CA THR A 92 -8.93 18.30 3.62
C THR A 92 -8.27 19.62 3.22
N THR A 93 -7.32 20.09 4.03
CA THR A 93 -6.47 21.23 3.69
C THR A 93 -5.31 20.77 2.81
N THR A 94 -4.66 21.71 2.10
CA THR A 94 -3.47 21.41 1.31
C THR A 94 -2.31 20.90 2.16
N ALA A 95 -2.18 21.39 3.41
CA ALA A 95 -1.16 20.91 4.33
C ALA A 95 -1.43 19.48 4.78
N TRP A 96 -2.69 19.12 5.02
CA TRP A 96 -3.12 17.75 5.34
C TRP A 96 -2.83 16.78 4.18
N GLU A 97 -3.20 17.17 2.96
CA GLU A 97 -2.91 16.36 1.78
C GLU A 97 -1.41 16.22 1.52
N GLY A 98 -0.63 17.27 1.77
CA GLY A 98 0.82 17.25 1.70
C GLY A 98 1.45 16.29 2.71
N MET A 99 0.97 16.29 3.96
CA MET A 99 1.40 15.34 5.00
C MET A 99 1.21 13.89 4.53
N LEU A 100 0.00 13.56 4.09
CA LEU A 100 -0.32 12.21 3.60
C LEU A 100 0.43 11.87 2.31
N ALA A 101 0.69 12.85 1.44
CA ALA A 101 1.44 12.61 0.22
C ALA A 101 2.88 12.12 0.51
N MET A 102 3.54 12.68 1.53
CA MET A 102 4.90 12.25 1.92
C MET A 102 4.91 10.81 2.43
N GLU A 103 3.95 10.44 3.27
CA GLU A 103 3.75 9.07 3.75
C GLU A 103 3.60 8.08 2.57
N ARG A 104 2.63 8.35 1.69
CA ARG A 104 2.26 7.46 0.56
C ARG A 104 3.37 7.24 -0.47
N VAL A 105 4.34 8.15 -0.52
CA VAL A 105 5.35 8.22 -1.57
C VAL A 105 6.75 7.84 -1.09
N ILE A 106 7.10 8.20 0.14
CA ILE A 106 8.46 8.06 0.66
C ILE A 106 8.51 6.93 1.68
N GLU A 107 7.66 7.01 2.70
CA GLU A 107 7.68 6.08 3.83
C GLU A 107 7.08 4.74 3.42
N ALA A 108 5.82 4.70 2.99
CA ALA A 108 5.11 3.46 2.67
C ALA A 108 5.83 2.54 1.67
N PRO A 109 6.43 3.04 0.55
CA PRO A 109 7.19 2.16 -0.34
C PRO A 109 8.46 1.62 0.32
N SER A 110 9.11 2.42 1.16
CA SER A 110 10.38 2.06 1.79
C SER A 110 10.18 1.09 2.95
N THR A 111 9.27 1.40 3.87
CA THR A 111 8.93 0.55 5.02
C THR A 111 8.24 -0.74 4.55
N GLY A 112 7.36 -0.64 3.55
CA GLY A 112 6.70 -1.78 2.92
C GLY A 112 7.65 -2.74 2.19
N LEU A 113 8.80 -2.26 1.68
CA LEU A 113 9.83 -3.12 1.07
C LEU A 113 10.78 -3.71 2.10
N ILE A 114 11.31 -2.87 2.97
CA ILE A 114 12.41 -3.22 3.88
C ILE A 114 11.87 -4.06 5.05
N GLY A 115 10.74 -3.65 5.63
CA GLY A 115 10.14 -4.29 6.79
C GLY A 115 9.81 -5.76 6.53
N PRO A 116 8.94 -6.09 5.57
CA PRO A 116 8.57 -7.48 5.29
C PRO A 116 9.73 -8.36 4.83
N TYR A 117 10.65 -7.82 4.02
CA TYR A 117 11.86 -8.53 3.62
C TYR A 117 12.74 -8.83 4.84
N GLY A 118 13.08 -7.83 5.66
CA GLY A 118 13.90 -8.04 6.84
C GLY A 118 13.24 -8.99 7.84
N ALA A 119 11.94 -8.83 8.09
CA ALA A 119 11.17 -9.66 9.01
C ALA A 119 11.15 -11.14 8.58
N SER A 120 11.14 -11.44 7.28
CA SER A 120 11.16 -12.82 6.78
C SER A 120 12.47 -13.57 7.09
N LEU A 121 13.53 -12.84 7.43
CA LEU A 121 14.83 -13.40 7.82
C LEU A 121 14.94 -13.66 9.33
N LEU A 122 14.00 -13.17 10.12
CA LEU A 122 14.06 -13.14 11.59
C LEU A 122 13.22 -14.22 12.27
N GLN A 123 13.57 -14.46 13.54
CA GLN A 123 12.74 -15.20 14.49
C GLN A 123 11.82 -14.22 15.22
N LEU A 124 10.60 -14.08 14.72
CA LEU A 124 9.66 -13.08 15.19
C LEU A 124 8.92 -13.59 16.43
N THR A 125 8.58 -12.67 17.32
CA THR A 125 7.50 -12.87 18.29
C THR A 125 6.15 -12.57 17.64
N PRO A 126 5.01 -12.99 18.24
CA PRO A 126 3.68 -12.70 17.69
C PRO A 126 3.43 -11.21 17.46
N LEU A 127 3.88 -10.36 18.40
CA LEU A 127 3.74 -8.90 18.27
C LEU A 127 4.58 -8.35 17.10
N GLN A 128 5.80 -8.86 16.93
CA GLN A 128 6.67 -8.46 15.82
C GLN A 128 6.09 -8.89 14.47
N ALA A 129 5.57 -10.11 14.37
CA ALA A 129 4.90 -10.60 13.15
C ALA A 129 3.66 -9.78 12.83
N ALA A 130 2.82 -9.46 13.83
CA ALA A 130 1.64 -8.62 13.65
C ALA A 130 2.02 -7.20 13.20
N SER A 131 3.05 -6.60 13.80
CA SER A 131 3.57 -5.29 13.42
C SER A 131 4.09 -5.27 11.98
N CYS A 132 4.81 -6.30 11.55
CA CYS A 132 5.33 -6.40 10.18
C CYS A 132 4.20 -6.62 9.16
N LEU A 133 3.18 -7.43 9.48
CA LEU A 133 2.00 -7.61 8.62
C LEU A 133 1.19 -6.33 8.51
N TYR A 134 1.00 -5.63 9.63
CA TYR A 134 0.36 -4.33 9.64
C TYR A 134 1.15 -3.32 8.79
N GLY A 135 2.48 -3.29 8.91
CA GLY A 135 3.37 -2.45 8.11
C GLY A 135 3.21 -2.71 6.60
N LEU A 136 3.17 -3.98 6.19
CA LEU A 136 2.90 -4.35 4.80
C LEU A 136 1.53 -3.86 4.33
N TYR A 137 0.49 -4.10 5.14
CA TYR A 137 -0.89 -3.74 4.83
C TYR A 137 -1.08 -2.22 4.72
N SER A 138 -0.63 -1.48 5.72
CA SER A 138 -0.70 0.00 5.78
C SER A 138 0.08 0.61 4.61
N SER A 139 1.29 0.13 4.33
CA SER A 139 2.10 0.55 3.19
C SER A 139 1.36 0.34 1.86
N ALA A 140 0.84 -0.87 1.62
CA ALA A 140 0.10 -1.17 0.39
C ALA A 140 -1.15 -0.29 0.23
N LYS A 141 -1.85 -0.01 1.34
CA LYS A 141 -3.01 0.88 1.35
C LYS A 141 -2.61 2.32 1.02
N ALA A 142 -1.58 2.86 1.68
CA ALA A 142 -1.10 4.21 1.45
C ALA A 142 -0.65 4.38 -0.01
N MET A 143 0.09 3.41 -0.56
CA MET A 143 0.50 3.40 -1.97
C MET A 143 -0.70 3.35 -2.92
N ALA A 144 -1.75 2.57 -2.60
CA ALA A 144 -2.98 2.52 -3.40
C ALA A 144 -3.74 3.84 -3.41
N GLU A 145 -3.86 4.51 -2.26
CA GLU A 145 -4.45 5.84 -2.17
C GLU A 145 -3.62 6.88 -2.92
N GLY A 146 -2.30 6.84 -2.77
CA GLY A 146 -1.37 7.71 -3.51
C GLY A 146 -1.48 7.51 -5.01
N ARG A 147 -1.62 6.26 -5.47
CA ARG A 147 -1.79 5.95 -6.89
C ARG A 147 -3.09 6.51 -7.45
N LEU A 148 -4.20 6.36 -6.73
CA LEU A 148 -5.49 6.94 -7.14
C LEU A 148 -5.42 8.47 -7.19
N GLN A 149 -4.82 9.10 -6.17
CA GLN A 149 -4.61 10.54 -6.15
C GLN A 149 -3.80 11.02 -7.36
N GLU A 150 -2.72 10.33 -7.69
CA GLU A 150 -1.86 10.70 -8.81
C GLU A 150 -2.52 10.45 -10.18
N GLU A 151 -3.43 9.48 -10.27
CA GLU A 151 -4.26 9.30 -11.46
C GLU A 151 -5.19 10.48 -11.70
N VAL A 152 -5.90 10.94 -10.67
CA VAL A 152 -6.84 12.05 -10.81
C VAL A 152 -6.11 13.38 -11.01
N ARG A 153 -5.02 13.60 -10.27
CA ARG A 153 -4.21 14.82 -10.35
C ARG A 153 -3.63 15.05 -11.75
N GLN A 154 -3.11 14.00 -12.39
CA GLN A 154 -2.50 14.10 -13.72
C GLN A 154 -3.50 14.17 -14.88
N GLY A 155 -4.75 13.74 -14.67
CA GLY A 155 -5.74 13.65 -15.75
C GLY A 155 -6.92 14.60 -15.66
N ALA A 156 -7.11 15.28 -14.52
CA ALA A 156 -8.20 16.24 -14.29
C ALA A 156 -7.82 17.37 -13.33
N GLU A 157 -6.52 17.56 -13.02
CA GLU A 157 -6.03 18.55 -12.04
C GLU A 157 -6.81 18.58 -10.70
N ALA A 158 -7.36 17.43 -10.30
CA ALA A 158 -8.31 17.31 -9.18
C ALA A 158 -7.84 16.31 -8.12
N GLY A 159 -8.51 16.32 -6.97
CA GLY A 159 -8.28 15.35 -5.89
C GLY A 159 -9.05 14.05 -6.08
N ALA A 160 -8.54 12.94 -5.54
CA ALA A 160 -9.24 11.65 -5.55
C ALA A 160 -10.61 11.69 -4.86
N ALA A 161 -10.82 12.65 -3.95
CA ALA A 161 -12.11 12.91 -3.32
C ALA A 161 -13.20 13.26 -4.35
N ALA A 162 -12.87 14.04 -5.38
CA ALA A 162 -13.79 14.39 -6.46
C ALA A 162 -14.20 13.13 -7.25
N LEU A 163 -13.23 12.29 -7.63
CA LEU A 163 -13.52 11.03 -8.31
C LEU A 163 -14.37 10.08 -7.45
N ARG A 164 -14.06 9.95 -6.15
CA ARG A 164 -14.85 9.13 -5.20
C ARG A 164 -16.28 9.66 -5.06
N ALA A 165 -16.50 10.96 -5.19
CA ALA A 165 -17.83 11.54 -5.16
C ALA A 165 -18.63 11.27 -6.44
N VAL A 166 -17.98 11.35 -7.61
CA VAL A 166 -18.63 11.16 -8.92
C VAL A 166 -18.84 9.69 -9.26
N ARG A 167 -17.90 8.81 -8.90
CA ARG A 167 -17.91 7.36 -9.19
C ARG A 167 -17.46 6.53 -7.97
N PRO A 168 -18.20 6.53 -6.84
CA PRO A 168 -17.77 5.89 -5.59
C PRO A 168 -17.45 4.40 -5.73
N VAL A 169 -18.32 3.63 -6.40
CA VAL A 169 -18.13 2.18 -6.55
C VAL A 169 -16.91 1.87 -7.41
N LYS A 170 -16.75 2.55 -8.55
CA LYS A 170 -15.60 2.30 -9.43
C LYS A 170 -14.29 2.73 -8.76
N ALA A 171 -14.28 3.88 -8.08
CA ALA A 171 -13.12 4.34 -7.34
C ALA A 171 -12.74 3.37 -6.20
N ALA A 172 -13.71 2.83 -5.48
CA ALA A 172 -13.49 1.82 -4.44
C ALA A 172 -12.93 0.51 -5.02
N MET A 173 -13.49 0.01 -6.13
CA MET A 173 -12.98 -1.19 -6.80
C MET A 173 -11.55 -1.00 -7.30
N LEU A 174 -11.24 0.16 -7.92
CA LEU A 174 -9.88 0.46 -8.36
C LEU A 174 -8.91 0.56 -7.18
N THR A 175 -9.31 1.23 -6.10
CA THR A 175 -8.49 1.33 -4.88
C THR A 175 -8.23 -0.04 -4.28
N ALA A 176 -9.23 -0.92 -4.23
CA ALA A 176 -9.09 -2.28 -3.73
C ALA A 176 -8.16 -3.12 -4.62
N TRP A 177 -8.24 -2.97 -5.95
CA TRP A 177 -7.30 -3.61 -6.86
C TRP A 177 -5.88 -3.08 -6.68
N TYR A 178 -5.66 -1.77 -6.61
CA TYR A 178 -4.34 -1.20 -6.33
C TYR A 178 -3.78 -1.66 -4.98
N PHE A 179 -4.62 -1.73 -3.96
CA PHE A 179 -4.23 -2.25 -2.66
C PHE A 179 -3.74 -3.71 -2.77
N GLY A 180 -4.51 -4.58 -3.43
CA GLY A 180 -4.10 -5.96 -3.68
C GLY A 180 -2.83 -6.06 -4.53
N ALA A 181 -2.68 -5.20 -5.53
CA ALA A 181 -1.49 -5.13 -6.39
C ALA A 181 -0.23 -4.75 -5.60
N PHE A 182 -0.30 -3.69 -4.78
CA PHE A 182 0.83 -3.28 -3.96
C PHE A 182 1.14 -4.30 -2.86
N ALA A 183 0.13 -4.91 -2.24
CA ALA A 183 0.36 -6.00 -1.29
C ALA A 183 1.08 -7.19 -1.96
N ALA A 184 0.69 -7.55 -3.18
CA ALA A 184 1.38 -8.59 -3.97
C ALA A 184 2.81 -8.19 -4.34
N GLU A 185 3.05 -6.94 -4.73
CA GLU A 185 4.38 -6.42 -5.06
C GLU A 185 5.32 -6.41 -3.85
N LEU A 186 4.86 -5.91 -2.70
CA LEU A 186 5.63 -5.86 -1.46
C LEU A 186 5.92 -7.29 -0.95
N ALA A 187 4.92 -8.17 -0.93
CA ALA A 187 5.11 -9.57 -0.55
C ALA A 187 6.00 -10.32 -1.55
N GLY A 188 5.81 -10.10 -2.85
CA GLY A 188 6.61 -10.71 -3.92
C GLY A 188 8.07 -10.30 -3.82
N PHE A 189 8.32 -9.02 -3.54
CA PHE A 189 9.66 -8.54 -3.25
C PHE A 189 10.26 -9.20 -2.02
N ALA A 190 9.52 -9.31 -0.92
CA ALA A 190 10.01 -9.94 0.30
C ALA A 190 10.38 -11.42 0.06
N VAL A 191 9.50 -12.18 -0.59
CA VAL A 191 9.73 -13.60 -0.92
C VAL A 191 10.92 -13.76 -1.86
N ALA A 192 10.96 -13.00 -2.96
CA ALA A 192 12.04 -13.09 -3.94
C ALA A 192 13.38 -12.64 -3.32
N SER A 193 13.37 -11.56 -2.54
CA SER A 193 14.57 -11.02 -1.91
C SER A 193 15.06 -11.89 -0.77
N ALA A 194 14.19 -12.62 -0.06
CA ALA A 194 14.60 -13.61 0.92
C ALA A 194 15.19 -14.86 0.26
N THR A 195 14.61 -15.29 -0.87
CA THR A 195 15.02 -16.50 -1.60
C THR A 195 16.30 -16.32 -2.42
N LEU A 196 16.48 -15.16 -3.06
CA LEU A 196 17.63 -14.87 -3.92
C LEU A 196 18.59 -13.95 -3.16
N HIS A 197 18.70 -12.69 -3.57
CA HIS A 197 19.31 -11.63 -2.80
C HIS A 197 18.72 -10.30 -3.30
N PRO A 198 18.59 -9.25 -2.47
CA PRO A 198 18.16 -7.93 -2.93
C PRO A 198 18.97 -7.40 -4.12
N VAL A 199 20.25 -7.77 -4.22
CA VAL A 199 21.13 -7.41 -5.34
C VAL A 199 20.65 -8.00 -6.68
N LEU A 200 19.95 -9.14 -6.65
CA LEU A 200 19.36 -9.76 -7.85
C LEU A 200 17.93 -9.26 -8.10
N THR A 201 17.16 -8.96 -7.05
CA THR A 201 15.76 -8.55 -7.19
C THR A 201 15.58 -7.06 -7.46
N MET A 202 16.36 -6.19 -6.81
CA MET A 202 16.28 -4.72 -6.96
C MET A 202 16.51 -4.22 -8.39
N PRO A 203 17.48 -4.74 -9.17
CA PRO A 203 17.64 -4.35 -10.57
C PRO A 203 16.40 -4.60 -11.42
N ALA A 204 15.53 -5.53 -11.04
CA ALA A 204 14.28 -5.76 -11.75
C ALA A 204 13.29 -4.57 -11.62
N TYR A 205 13.42 -3.72 -10.60
CA TYR A 205 12.68 -2.46 -10.53
C TYR A 205 13.20 -1.42 -11.53
N LEU A 206 14.49 -1.49 -11.92
CA LEU A 206 15.02 -0.65 -13.00
C LEU A 206 14.37 -1.00 -14.34
N LEU A 207 13.99 -2.27 -14.57
CA LEU A 207 13.19 -2.65 -15.74
C LEU A 207 11.83 -1.93 -15.74
N GLY A 208 11.21 -1.76 -14.57
CA GLY A 208 9.98 -0.96 -14.42
C GLY A 208 10.19 0.51 -14.78
N ALA A 209 11.29 1.12 -14.32
CA ALA A 209 11.65 2.49 -14.68
C ALA A 209 11.90 2.64 -16.20
N VAL A 210 12.61 1.69 -16.80
CA VAL A 210 12.85 1.64 -18.26
C VAL A 210 11.54 1.44 -19.01
N ALA A 211 10.64 0.57 -18.55
CA ALA A 211 9.35 0.35 -19.17
C ALA A 211 8.46 1.60 -19.12
N ASN A 212 8.46 2.32 -17.99
CA ASN A 212 7.77 3.60 -17.85
C ASN A 212 8.35 4.66 -18.81
N ALA A 213 9.67 4.70 -18.94
CA ALA A 213 10.35 5.62 -19.84
C ALA A 213 10.07 5.31 -21.31
N ALA A 214 10.10 4.03 -21.68
CA ALA A 214 9.77 3.57 -23.01
C ALA A 214 8.31 3.90 -23.35
N ALA A 215 7.39 3.70 -22.41
CA ALA A 215 5.99 4.10 -22.58
C ALA A 215 5.82 5.63 -22.71
N ALA A 216 6.55 6.43 -21.92
CA ALA A 216 6.52 7.89 -22.01
C ALA A 216 7.11 8.41 -23.34
N TRP A 217 8.23 7.82 -23.77
CA TRP A 217 8.83 8.10 -25.07
C TRP A 217 7.87 7.76 -26.20
N TRP A 218 7.27 6.57 -26.16
CA TRP A 218 6.30 6.12 -27.16
C TRP A 218 5.08 7.04 -27.24
N GLY A 219 4.62 7.56 -26.09
CA GLY A 219 3.58 8.58 -25.99
C GLY A 219 3.99 10.00 -26.36
N GLY A 220 5.18 10.18 -26.96
CA GLY A 220 5.66 11.46 -27.47
C GLY A 220 6.02 12.48 -26.39
N SER A 221 6.23 12.05 -25.14
CA SER A 221 6.63 12.94 -24.06
C SER A 221 8.14 13.24 -24.12
N ALA A 222 8.51 14.52 -24.23
CA ALA A 222 9.89 14.97 -24.11
C ALA A 222 10.46 14.78 -22.69
N LYS A 223 9.60 14.50 -21.70
CA LYS A 223 9.94 14.32 -20.28
C LYS A 223 10.30 12.87 -19.92
N PHE A 224 10.72 12.04 -20.87
CA PHE A 224 11.08 10.64 -20.59
C PHE A 224 12.18 10.51 -19.51
N ARG A 225 13.12 11.47 -19.43
CA ARG A 225 14.15 11.52 -18.39
C ARG A 225 13.58 11.79 -17.00
N GLU A 226 12.56 12.64 -16.91
CA GLU A 226 11.84 12.91 -15.65
C GLU A 226 11.03 11.68 -15.22
N ALA A 227 10.46 10.92 -16.16
CA ALA A 227 9.79 9.66 -15.87
C ALA A 227 10.76 8.58 -15.34
N VAL A 228 11.99 8.49 -15.89
CA VAL A 228 13.05 7.62 -15.35
C VAL A 228 13.46 8.08 -13.96
N ALA A 229 13.84 9.35 -13.80
CA ALA A 229 14.31 9.91 -12.54
C ALA A 229 13.23 9.75 -11.45
N GLY A 230 11.98 10.08 -11.77
CA GLY A 230 10.83 9.89 -10.89
C GLY A 230 10.61 8.42 -10.54
N SER A 231 10.70 7.48 -11.49
CA SER A 231 10.54 6.05 -11.18
C SER A 231 11.68 5.46 -10.35
N CYS A 232 12.91 5.99 -10.49
CA CYS A 232 14.06 5.59 -9.69
C CYS A 232 14.03 6.17 -8.28
N LEU A 233 13.53 7.40 -8.12
CA LEU A 233 13.40 8.07 -6.82
C LEU A 233 12.15 7.62 -6.07
N MET A 234 11.11 7.18 -6.79
CA MET A 234 9.78 6.87 -6.25
C MET A 234 9.44 5.42 -6.62
N VAL A 235 9.90 4.48 -5.81
CA VAL A 235 9.83 3.03 -6.12
C VAL A 235 8.40 2.56 -6.39
N ALA A 236 7.39 3.19 -5.80
CA ALA A 236 5.98 2.94 -6.08
C ALA A 236 5.61 3.06 -7.58
N PHE A 237 6.24 4.00 -8.31
CA PHE A 237 6.03 4.15 -9.75
C PHE A 237 6.72 3.08 -10.58
N ALA A 238 7.86 2.57 -10.12
CA ALA A 238 8.52 1.41 -10.72
C ALA A 238 7.78 0.08 -10.43
N MET A 239 7.01 0.03 -9.33
CA MET A 239 6.17 -1.13 -8.97
C MET A 239 4.91 -1.22 -9.82
N ALA A 240 4.04 -0.21 -9.76
CA ALA A 240 2.71 -0.25 -10.38
C ALA A 240 2.69 0.24 -11.85
N GLY A 241 3.79 0.85 -12.31
CA GLY A 241 3.85 1.53 -13.60
C GLY A 241 3.25 2.94 -13.53
N LEU A 242 4.00 3.94 -13.99
CA LEU A 242 3.52 5.33 -14.00
C LEU A 242 2.36 5.51 -14.99
N GLN A 243 2.43 4.80 -16.13
CA GLN A 243 1.54 4.94 -17.29
C GLN A 243 0.28 4.05 -17.25
N THR A 244 0.12 3.19 -16.23
CA THR A 244 -1.03 2.28 -16.07
C THR A 244 -2.23 3.02 -15.45
N LYS A 245 -2.98 3.77 -16.27
CA LYS A 245 -4.12 4.60 -15.82
C LYS A 245 -5.45 3.93 -16.17
N SER A 246 -6.46 4.00 -15.29
CA SER A 246 -7.73 3.29 -15.47
C SER A 246 -8.94 4.18 -15.74
N PHE A 247 -8.91 5.45 -15.32
CA PHE A 247 -10.01 6.42 -15.41
C PHE A 247 -9.71 7.63 -16.30
N LEU A 248 -8.52 8.20 -16.19
CA LEU A 248 -8.16 9.47 -16.82
C LEU A 248 -6.79 9.36 -17.49
N LYS A 249 -6.68 9.88 -18.71
CA LYS A 249 -5.42 9.96 -19.46
C LYS A 249 -4.50 11.00 -18.79
N ASN A 250 -3.20 10.85 -18.97
CA ASN A 250 -2.22 11.87 -18.58
C ASN A 250 -2.21 13.03 -19.60
N ASP A 251 -2.49 14.25 -19.17
CA ASP A 251 -2.51 15.45 -20.03
C ASP A 251 -1.11 15.89 -20.49
N GLU A 252 -0.03 15.43 -19.83
CA GLU A 252 1.35 15.77 -20.21
C GLU A 252 1.88 14.96 -21.43
N ALA A 253 1.11 14.00 -21.94
CA ALA A 253 1.47 13.21 -23.12
C ALA A 253 0.86 13.83 -24.40
N ARG A 254 1.71 14.35 -25.29
CA ARG A 254 1.30 15.05 -26.53
C ARG A 254 0.82 14.12 -27.66
N ALA A 255 1.09 12.81 -27.59
CA ALA A 255 0.62 11.85 -28.58
C ALA A 255 -0.47 10.92 -28.00
N PRO A 256 -1.41 10.44 -28.83
CA PRO A 256 -2.34 9.38 -28.41
C PRO A 256 -1.55 8.09 -28.20
N GLY A 257 -1.29 7.73 -26.95
CA GLY A 257 -0.76 6.41 -26.60
C GLY A 257 0.39 6.44 -25.62
N GLY A 258 0.09 6.37 -24.32
CA GLY A 258 0.96 5.67 -23.39
C GLY A 258 0.42 4.25 -23.27
N PRO A 259 0.91 3.26 -24.04
CA PRO A 259 0.32 1.94 -24.04
C PRO A 259 0.62 1.29 -22.70
N GLY A 260 -0.37 1.24 -21.80
CA GLY A 260 -0.24 0.59 -20.49
C GLY A 260 0.25 -0.86 -20.60
N SER A 261 0.22 -1.45 -21.80
CA SER A 261 0.82 -2.73 -22.14
C SER A 261 2.35 -2.77 -21.93
N ILE A 262 3.11 -1.71 -22.19
CA ILE A 262 4.57 -1.71 -22.00
C ILE A 262 4.94 -1.90 -20.52
N PRO A 263 4.46 -1.07 -19.57
CA PRO A 263 4.72 -1.30 -18.15
C PRO A 263 4.10 -2.61 -17.66
N ALA A 264 2.90 -3.00 -18.15
CA ALA A 264 2.29 -4.28 -17.78
C ALA A 264 3.15 -5.50 -18.18
N ILE A 265 3.72 -5.50 -19.39
CA ILE A 265 4.65 -6.53 -19.86
C ILE A 265 5.93 -6.51 -19.02
N GLY A 266 6.46 -5.32 -18.70
CA GLY A 266 7.63 -5.19 -17.83
C GLY A 266 7.40 -5.80 -16.44
N ILE A 267 6.24 -5.54 -15.84
CA ILE A 267 5.82 -6.13 -14.56
C ILE A 267 5.71 -7.67 -14.70
N LEU A 268 5.07 -8.16 -15.77
CA LEU A 268 4.93 -9.61 -16.01
C LEU A 268 6.29 -10.29 -16.15
N ILE A 269 7.20 -9.74 -16.96
CA ILE A 269 8.56 -10.25 -17.13
C ILE A 269 9.29 -10.28 -15.80
N ARG A 270 9.17 -9.23 -14.97
CA ARG A 270 9.77 -9.18 -13.63
C ARG A 270 9.30 -10.34 -12.77
N PHE A 271 8.00 -10.55 -12.64
CA PHE A 271 7.47 -11.62 -11.79
C PHE A 271 7.76 -13.02 -12.29
N ILE A 272 7.71 -13.24 -13.62
CA ILE A 272 8.12 -14.51 -14.22
C ILE A 272 9.60 -14.76 -13.93
N SER A 273 10.45 -13.74 -14.09
CA SER A 273 11.89 -13.86 -13.83
C SER A 273 12.17 -14.18 -12.37
N TRP A 274 11.53 -13.49 -11.42
CA TRP A 274 11.65 -13.80 -9.99
C TRP A 274 11.20 -15.22 -9.69
N THR A 275 10.04 -15.63 -10.19
CA THR A 275 9.50 -16.98 -9.97
C THR A 275 10.46 -18.03 -10.51
N ALA A 276 10.93 -17.87 -11.75
CA ALA A 276 11.87 -18.80 -12.37
C ALA A 276 13.17 -18.90 -11.57
N LEU A 277 13.75 -17.77 -11.17
CA LEU A 277 15.00 -17.75 -10.40
C LEU A 277 14.82 -18.37 -9.02
N CYS A 278 13.70 -18.13 -8.34
CA CYS A 278 13.39 -18.73 -7.03
C CYS A 278 13.25 -20.26 -7.09
N LEU A 279 12.97 -20.84 -8.27
CA LEU A 279 12.82 -22.27 -8.48
C LEU A 279 14.10 -22.96 -8.95
N VAL A 280 15.16 -22.20 -9.24
CA VAL A 280 16.47 -22.73 -9.60
C VAL A 280 17.30 -22.94 -8.34
N ASP A 281 18.08 -24.02 -8.29
CA ASP A 281 19.11 -24.19 -7.25
C ASP A 281 20.33 -23.35 -7.65
N LEU A 282 20.54 -22.24 -6.96
CA LEU A 282 21.63 -21.31 -7.26
C LEU A 282 22.85 -21.64 -6.41
N PRO A 283 24.08 -21.57 -6.96
CA PRO A 283 25.29 -21.80 -6.19
C PRO A 283 25.35 -20.85 -4.98
N HIS A 284 25.98 -21.32 -3.90
CA HIS A 284 26.09 -20.57 -2.64
C HIS A 284 26.74 -19.20 -2.88
N GLY A 285 25.93 -18.14 -2.73
CA GLY A 285 26.34 -16.75 -2.72
C GLY A 285 26.96 -16.18 -4.00
N LEU A 286 26.83 -14.86 -4.18
CA LEU A 286 27.52 -14.14 -5.26
C LEU A 286 28.98 -13.82 -4.87
N LEU A 287 29.24 -13.51 -3.59
CA LEU A 287 30.55 -13.17 -3.02
C LEU A 287 30.56 -13.40 -1.50
N PRO A 288 31.72 -13.70 -0.87
CA PRO A 288 31.85 -13.83 0.59
C PRO A 288 31.90 -12.46 1.32
N LEU A 289 31.08 -11.49 0.92
CA LEU A 289 30.99 -10.17 1.56
C LEU A 289 29.61 -10.01 2.23
N GLY A 290 29.55 -10.12 3.56
CA GLY A 290 28.31 -9.95 4.33
C GLY A 290 27.27 -11.04 4.05
N SER A 291 25.99 -10.67 3.91
CA SER A 291 24.88 -11.60 3.61
C SER A 291 24.89 -12.19 2.20
N LEU A 292 25.82 -11.75 1.33
CA LEU A 292 25.93 -12.19 -0.06
C LEU A 292 26.41 -13.63 -0.22
N GLY A 293 26.91 -14.26 0.85
CA GLY A 293 27.35 -15.65 0.89
C GLY A 293 26.28 -16.68 1.28
N ARG A 294 25.04 -16.23 1.53
CA ARG A 294 23.95 -17.10 2.00
C ARG A 294 23.43 -18.04 0.89
N PRO A 295 22.81 -19.18 1.26
CA PRO A 295 22.14 -20.04 0.27
C PRO A 295 21.05 -19.25 -0.45
N MET A 296 20.75 -19.63 -1.70
CA MET A 296 19.75 -18.98 -2.53
C MET A 296 18.97 -20.00 -3.35
N GLY A 297 17.81 -19.59 -3.87
CA GLY A 297 17.02 -20.40 -4.79
C GLY A 297 16.11 -21.39 -4.09
N LEU A 298 15.82 -22.50 -4.77
CA LEU A 298 14.78 -23.45 -4.36
C LEU A 298 14.89 -23.96 -2.91
N PRO A 299 16.08 -24.30 -2.36
CA PRO A 299 16.19 -24.75 -0.98
C PRO A 299 15.69 -23.70 0.02
N VAL A 300 16.03 -22.43 -0.21
CA VAL A 300 15.59 -21.31 0.64
C VAL A 300 14.10 -21.07 0.49
N LEU A 301 13.57 -21.11 -0.74
CA LEU A 301 12.13 -20.97 -0.99
C LEU A 301 11.35 -22.04 -0.22
N ARG A 302 11.86 -23.28 -0.22
CA ARG A 302 11.23 -24.40 0.48
C ARG A 302 11.23 -24.18 1.99
N GLU A 303 12.40 -24.01 2.58
CA GLU A 303 12.57 -23.88 4.03
C GLU A 303 11.87 -22.64 4.60
N LYS A 304 11.96 -21.50 3.90
CA LYS A 304 11.46 -20.22 4.42
C LYS A 304 9.99 -19.96 4.13
N PHE A 305 9.41 -20.55 3.10
CA PHE A 305 8.05 -20.21 2.67
C PHE A 305 7.15 -21.42 2.43
N LEU A 306 7.59 -22.43 1.66
CA LEU A 306 6.72 -23.56 1.33
C LEU A 306 6.42 -24.46 2.53
N GLU A 307 7.44 -24.79 3.33
CA GLU A 307 7.26 -25.60 4.55
C GLU A 307 6.44 -24.86 5.61
N PRO A 308 6.67 -23.55 5.88
CA PRO A 308 5.79 -22.76 6.73
C PRO A 308 4.34 -22.73 6.27
N ALA A 309 4.12 -22.58 4.96
CA ALA A 309 2.78 -22.56 4.38
C ALA A 309 2.08 -23.91 4.53
N ALA A 310 2.79 -25.02 4.33
CA ALA A 310 2.28 -26.37 4.58
C ALA A 310 1.90 -26.55 6.07
N ALA A 311 2.78 -26.17 7.00
CA ALA A 311 2.49 -26.26 8.44
C ALA A 311 1.29 -25.40 8.86
N SER A 312 1.18 -24.19 8.28
CA SER A 312 0.05 -23.29 8.55
C SER A 312 -1.25 -23.83 7.98
N TRP A 313 -1.20 -24.48 6.81
CA TRP A 313 -2.34 -25.14 6.20
C TRP A 313 -2.82 -26.34 7.03
N GLU A 314 -1.90 -27.18 7.52
CA GLU A 314 -2.21 -28.29 8.42
C GLU A 314 -2.88 -27.80 9.71
N ALA A 315 -2.37 -26.72 10.31
CA ALA A 315 -2.99 -26.11 11.48
C ALA A 315 -4.41 -25.61 11.18
N VAL A 316 -4.62 -24.89 10.06
CA VAL A 316 -5.95 -24.43 9.65
C VAL A 316 -6.90 -25.60 9.40
N ALA A 317 -6.44 -26.67 8.74
CA ALA A 317 -7.24 -27.87 8.51
C ALA A 317 -7.67 -28.53 9.83
N CYS A 318 -6.76 -28.64 10.80
CA CYS A 318 -7.04 -29.17 12.15
C CYS A 318 -8.08 -28.33 12.89
N PHE A 319 -7.92 -27.00 12.90
CA PHE A 319 -8.88 -26.10 13.56
C PHE A 319 -10.25 -26.12 12.88
N THR A 320 -10.30 -26.16 11.55
CA THR A 320 -11.56 -26.16 10.80
C THR A 320 -12.30 -27.49 10.91
N SER A 321 -11.60 -28.64 10.96
CA SER A 321 -12.23 -29.94 11.19
C SER A 321 -12.83 -30.04 12.59
N ASN A 322 -12.15 -29.54 13.62
CA ASN A 322 -12.66 -29.55 14.99
C ASN A 322 -13.80 -28.54 15.20
N PHE A 323 -13.73 -27.37 14.55
CA PHE A 323 -14.84 -26.42 14.55
C PHE A 323 -16.10 -27.01 13.91
N TRP A 324 -15.96 -27.70 12.77
CA TRP A 324 -17.09 -28.33 12.08
C TRP A 324 -17.76 -29.41 12.94
N ILE A 325 -16.97 -30.24 13.64
CA ILE A 325 -17.48 -31.25 14.59
C ILE A 325 -18.22 -30.59 15.77
N SER A 326 -17.76 -29.42 16.25
CA SER A 326 -18.40 -28.70 17.35
C SER A 326 -19.70 -27.96 16.99
N VAL A 327 -19.97 -27.74 15.69
CA VAL A 327 -21.12 -26.96 15.19
C VAL A 327 -22.19 -27.87 14.56
N GLU A 328 -22.00 -29.19 14.55
CA GLU A 328 -23.03 -30.12 14.10
C GLU A 328 -24.26 -29.96 15.02
N PRO A 329 -25.41 -29.50 14.47
CA PRO A 329 -26.55 -29.08 15.29
C PRO A 329 -27.09 -30.29 16.06
N GLU A 330 -27.45 -30.05 17.33
CA GLU A 330 -27.98 -30.95 18.36
C GLU A 330 -29.22 -31.80 17.95
N ALA A 331 -29.19 -32.50 16.82
CA ALA A 331 -30.21 -33.47 16.44
C ALA A 331 -29.98 -34.85 17.11
N ASN A 332 -28.81 -35.06 17.73
CA ASN A 332 -28.44 -36.31 18.40
C ASN A 332 -27.89 -36.13 19.84
N ALA A 333 -28.02 -34.95 20.45
CA ALA A 333 -27.51 -34.68 21.80
C ALA A 333 -28.47 -35.15 22.92
N THR A 334 -28.85 -36.44 22.91
CA THR A 334 -29.44 -37.12 24.09
C THR A 334 -28.69 -38.41 24.40
N SER A 335 -27.37 -38.39 24.35
CA SER A 335 -26.50 -39.19 25.21
C SER A 335 -25.07 -38.86 24.85
N MET A 336 -24.35 -38.14 25.69
CA MET A 336 -23.04 -38.56 26.15
C MET A 336 -22.50 -37.59 27.19
N SER A 337 -21.84 -38.20 28.15
CA SER A 337 -21.14 -37.60 29.27
C SER A 337 -20.22 -36.46 28.86
N LEU A 338 -20.32 -35.39 29.64
CA LEU A 338 -19.49 -34.19 29.62
C LEU A 338 -18.07 -34.50 30.15
N THR A 339 -17.33 -35.40 29.49
CA THR A 339 -15.96 -35.82 29.91
C THR A 339 -14.99 -36.07 28.75
N GLU A 340 -15.18 -35.46 27.58
CA GLU A 340 -14.07 -35.24 26.67
C GLU A 340 -13.99 -33.76 26.35
N GLU A 341 -12.94 -33.11 26.85
CA GLU A 341 -12.32 -31.96 26.18
C GLU A 341 -11.84 -32.46 24.81
N VAL A 342 -12.77 -32.63 23.85
CA VAL A 342 -12.46 -33.20 22.53
C VAL A 342 -11.55 -32.22 21.77
N GLY A 343 -10.28 -32.60 21.67
CA GLY A 343 -9.43 -32.39 20.48
C GLY A 343 -8.85 -31.00 20.20
N PHE A 344 -9.25 -29.94 20.90
CA PHE A 344 -8.60 -28.62 20.70
C PHE A 344 -7.15 -28.58 21.20
N GLY A 345 -6.79 -29.44 22.16
CA GLY A 345 -5.45 -29.54 22.72
C GLY A 345 -4.40 -30.19 21.81
N ASP A 346 -4.84 -30.94 20.78
CA ASP A 346 -3.95 -31.67 19.87
C ASP A 346 -3.56 -30.85 18.62
N CYS A 347 -4.32 -29.79 18.29
CA CYS A 347 -3.93 -28.86 17.23
C CYS A 347 -2.83 -27.92 17.73
N GLY A 348 -1.58 -28.19 17.36
CA GLY A 348 -0.45 -27.31 17.64
C GLY A 348 -0.48 -26.02 16.80
N TRP A 349 0.11 -24.95 17.33
CA TRP A 349 0.45 -23.78 16.51
C TRP A 349 1.45 -24.21 15.42
N PRO A 350 1.34 -23.67 14.19
CA PRO A 350 2.20 -24.11 13.10
C PRO A 350 3.65 -23.75 13.43
N THR A 351 4.56 -24.71 13.31
CA THR A 351 6.01 -24.51 13.43
C THR A 351 6.69 -25.28 12.31
N SER A 352 7.66 -24.66 11.62
CA SER A 352 8.41 -25.30 10.55
C SER A 352 9.91 -25.13 10.78
N GLY A 353 10.61 -26.27 10.89
CA GLY A 353 12.06 -26.31 11.09
C GLY A 353 12.49 -25.54 12.34
N GLN A 354 13.34 -24.53 12.13
CA GLN A 354 13.83 -23.66 13.20
C GLN A 354 12.95 -22.41 13.43
N LEU A 355 11.91 -22.17 12.63
CA LEU A 355 11.09 -20.96 12.74
C LEU A 355 10.13 -21.03 13.92
N SER A 356 9.99 -19.91 14.62
CA SER A 356 8.91 -19.70 15.59
C SER A 356 7.54 -19.78 14.91
N SER A 357 6.47 -20.02 15.68
CA SER A 357 5.12 -20.03 15.11
C SER A 357 4.73 -18.69 14.49
N ALA A 358 5.21 -17.59 15.06
CA ALA A 358 4.95 -16.25 14.53
C ALA A 358 5.67 -16.02 13.19
N SER A 359 6.94 -16.42 13.06
CA SER A 359 7.65 -16.38 11.77
C SER A 359 7.04 -17.32 10.75
N THR A 360 6.58 -18.49 11.19
CA THR A 360 5.89 -19.47 10.34
C THR A 360 4.64 -18.85 9.74
N ILE A 361 3.76 -18.27 10.56
CA ILE A 361 2.55 -17.58 10.09
C ILE A 361 2.89 -16.39 9.20
N PHE A 362 3.87 -15.57 9.60
CA PHE A 362 4.30 -14.40 8.83
C PHE A 362 4.73 -14.77 7.40
N ASN A 363 5.63 -15.74 7.27
CA ASN A 363 6.13 -16.18 5.97
C ASN A 363 5.05 -16.87 5.14
N SER A 364 4.15 -17.63 5.77
CA SER A 364 2.96 -18.18 5.10
C SER A 364 2.05 -17.09 4.54
N CYS A 365 1.82 -16.01 5.29
CA CYS A 365 1.02 -14.88 4.82
C CYS A 365 1.68 -14.18 3.62
N LEU A 366 2.99 -13.97 3.65
CA LEU A 366 3.73 -13.41 2.51
C LEU A 366 3.57 -14.29 1.26
N LEU A 367 3.77 -15.61 1.41
CA LEU A 367 3.61 -16.53 0.29
C LEU A 367 2.16 -16.55 -0.20
N LEU A 368 1.16 -16.52 0.70
CA LEU A 368 -0.25 -16.49 0.34
C LEU A 368 -0.58 -15.24 -0.48
N PHE A 369 -0.09 -14.06 -0.09
CA PHE A 369 -0.27 -12.85 -0.88
C PHE A 369 0.35 -12.97 -2.27
N VAL A 370 1.53 -13.58 -2.38
CA VAL A 370 2.14 -13.84 -3.70
C VAL A 370 1.29 -14.81 -4.51
N VAL A 371 0.96 -15.98 -3.98
CA VAL A 371 0.28 -17.04 -4.74
C VAL A 371 -1.16 -16.67 -5.11
N VAL A 372 -1.83 -15.82 -4.32
CA VAL A 372 -3.23 -15.43 -4.57
C VAL A 372 -3.34 -14.07 -5.25
N LEU A 373 -2.72 -13.02 -4.69
CA LEU A 373 -2.92 -11.67 -5.18
C LEU A 373 -2.15 -11.40 -6.46
N LEU A 374 -1.00 -12.05 -6.69
CA LEU A 374 -0.23 -11.84 -7.92
C LEU A 374 -0.96 -12.38 -9.17
N PRO A 375 -1.45 -13.63 -9.21
CA PRO A 375 -2.22 -14.10 -10.36
C PRO A 375 -3.51 -13.28 -10.56
N LEU A 376 -4.19 -12.91 -9.46
CA LEU A 376 -5.37 -12.05 -9.53
C LEU A 376 -5.03 -10.69 -10.15
N HIS A 377 -3.94 -10.06 -9.71
CA HIS A 377 -3.44 -8.81 -10.27
C HIS A 377 -3.16 -8.95 -11.78
N MET A 378 -2.48 -10.02 -12.20
CA MET A 378 -2.20 -10.28 -13.63
C MET A 378 -3.48 -10.47 -14.45
N CYS A 379 -4.44 -11.25 -13.94
CA CYS A 379 -5.73 -11.43 -14.60
C CYS A 379 -6.47 -10.09 -14.78
N ILE A 380 -6.46 -9.23 -13.77
CA ILE A 380 -7.10 -7.91 -13.84
C ILE A 380 -6.35 -7.02 -14.84
N VAL A 381 -5.01 -7.00 -14.83
CA VAL A 381 -4.19 -6.25 -15.80
C VAL A 381 -4.48 -6.69 -17.23
N VAL A 382 -4.49 -7.99 -17.51
CA VAL A 382 -4.87 -8.53 -18.82
C VAL A 382 -6.30 -8.13 -19.19
N GLY A 383 -7.25 -8.26 -18.25
CA GLY A 383 -8.62 -7.82 -18.46
C GLY A 383 -8.71 -6.33 -18.82
N MET A 384 -7.98 -5.45 -18.13
CA MET A 384 -7.97 -4.02 -18.46
C MET A 384 -7.29 -3.74 -19.80
N LEU A 385 -6.24 -4.46 -20.17
CA LEU A 385 -5.63 -4.34 -21.50
C LEU A 385 -6.60 -4.74 -22.61
N LEU A 386 -7.48 -5.72 -22.37
CA LEU A 386 -8.45 -6.19 -23.35
C LEU A 386 -9.71 -5.32 -23.41
N PHE A 387 -10.20 -4.83 -22.26
CA PHE A 387 -11.53 -4.23 -22.16
C PHE A 387 -11.55 -2.75 -21.76
N ASN A 388 -10.45 -2.18 -21.26
CA ASN A 388 -10.38 -0.78 -20.88
C ASN A 388 -9.50 0.01 -21.87
N PRO A 389 -10.10 0.77 -22.81
CA PRO A 389 -9.34 1.51 -23.82
C PRO A 389 -8.48 2.64 -23.23
N ILE A 390 -8.83 3.15 -22.04
CA ILE A 390 -8.02 4.13 -21.32
C ILE A 390 -6.72 3.46 -20.84
N TYR A 391 -6.83 2.26 -20.27
CA TYR A 391 -5.69 1.50 -19.80
C TYR A 391 -4.82 0.95 -20.94
N ALA A 392 -5.46 0.43 -21.98
CA ALA A 392 -4.78 -0.21 -23.10
C ALA A 392 -4.06 0.81 -24.00
N CYS A 393 -4.75 1.89 -24.36
CA CYS A 393 -4.33 2.80 -25.41
C CYS A 393 -4.22 4.26 -24.95
N GLY A 394 -4.50 4.58 -23.68
CA GLY A 394 -4.56 5.96 -23.23
C GLY A 394 -5.71 6.74 -23.88
N ALA A 395 -6.86 6.10 -24.12
CA ALA A 395 -8.05 6.77 -24.63
C ALA A 395 -8.51 7.90 -23.69
N GLU A 396 -9.05 8.97 -24.27
CA GLU A 396 -9.59 10.09 -23.51
C GLU A 396 -10.99 9.79 -23.00
N ASN A 397 -11.32 10.32 -21.84
CA ASN A 397 -12.65 10.26 -21.25
C ASN A 397 -13.09 11.67 -20.84
N PRO A 398 -13.39 12.54 -21.83
CA PRO A 398 -13.63 13.95 -21.58
C PRO A 398 -14.85 14.16 -20.67
N SER A 399 -15.89 13.33 -20.79
CA SER A 399 -17.07 13.43 -19.92
C SER A 399 -16.75 13.15 -18.46
N LEU A 400 -15.95 12.13 -18.16
CA LEU A 400 -15.52 11.87 -16.79
C LEU A 400 -14.59 12.97 -16.27
N LYS A 401 -13.69 13.48 -17.12
CA LYS A 401 -12.79 14.58 -16.77
C LYS A 401 -13.59 15.83 -16.36
N GLU A 402 -14.52 16.26 -17.21
CA GLU A 402 -15.40 17.40 -16.94
C GLU A 402 -16.24 17.20 -15.67
N GLU A 403 -16.81 16.00 -15.46
CA GLU A 403 -17.57 15.68 -14.24
C GLU A 403 -16.69 15.79 -12.98
N VAL A 404 -15.44 15.30 -13.03
CA VAL A 404 -14.49 15.34 -11.91
C VAL A 404 -14.03 16.77 -11.62
N GLU A 405 -13.68 17.55 -12.65
CA GLU A 405 -13.29 18.96 -12.52
C GLU A 405 -14.45 19.83 -12.01
N ALA A 406 -15.68 19.59 -12.49
CA ALA A 406 -16.87 20.24 -11.97
C ALA A 406 -17.07 19.90 -10.49
N LYS A 407 -16.84 18.64 -10.11
CA LYS A 407 -16.98 18.23 -8.70
C LYS A 407 -15.88 18.80 -7.81
N GLN A 408 -14.65 18.93 -8.32
CA GLN A 408 -13.55 19.56 -7.61
C GLN A 408 -13.87 21.04 -7.33
N ARG A 409 -14.39 21.78 -8.31
CA ARG A 409 -14.85 23.16 -8.12
C ARG A 409 -15.94 23.28 -7.07
N GLU A 410 -16.91 22.36 -7.07
CA GLU A 410 -17.96 22.33 -6.03
C GLU A 410 -17.38 22.11 -4.62
N ILE A 411 -16.35 21.26 -4.50
CA ILE A 411 -15.64 21.00 -3.24
C ILE A 411 -14.89 22.26 -2.77
N GLU A 412 -14.21 22.95 -3.69
CA GLU A 412 -13.48 24.19 -3.41
C GLU A 412 -14.41 25.34 -3.01
N ASP A 413 -15.48 25.56 -3.77
CA ASP A 413 -16.51 26.56 -3.44
C ASP A 413 -17.14 26.29 -2.07
N PHE A 414 -17.38 25.02 -1.74
CA PHE A 414 -17.90 24.63 -0.43
C PHE A 414 -16.89 24.90 0.69
N ALA A 415 -15.61 24.61 0.45
CA ALA A 415 -14.54 24.88 1.39
C ALA A 415 -14.43 26.38 1.68
N GLU A 416 -14.43 27.22 0.63
CA GLU A 416 -14.32 28.67 0.76
C GLU A 416 -15.51 29.26 1.55
N ARG A 417 -16.74 28.79 1.27
CA ARG A 417 -17.92 29.23 2.04
C ARG A 417 -17.82 28.87 3.52
N ASN A 418 -17.31 27.68 3.85
CA ASN A 418 -17.12 27.27 5.23
C ASN A 418 -16.01 28.05 5.92
N GLU A 419 -14.92 28.37 5.21
CA GLU A 419 -13.86 29.25 5.71
C GLU A 419 -14.37 30.67 5.97
N GLN A 420 -15.18 31.22 5.07
CA GLN A 420 -15.81 32.53 5.26
C GLN A 420 -16.77 32.52 6.45
N ALA A 421 -17.61 31.48 6.60
CA ALA A 421 -18.52 31.33 7.73
C ALA A 421 -17.78 31.15 9.06
N ALA A 422 -16.69 30.37 9.07
CA ALA A 422 -15.85 30.16 10.24
C ALA A 422 -15.06 31.42 10.62
N GLY A 423 -14.51 32.15 9.64
CA GLY A 423 -13.83 33.42 9.84
C GLY A 423 -14.78 34.53 10.32
N GLN A 424 -16.04 34.53 9.87
CA GLN A 424 -17.08 35.39 10.43
C GLN A 424 -17.40 35.03 11.89
N HIS A 425 -17.38 33.74 12.26
CA HIS A 425 -17.53 33.31 13.65
C HIS A 425 -16.33 33.65 14.54
N GLU A 426 -15.09 33.57 14.04
CA GLU A 426 -13.90 34.06 14.76
C GLU A 426 -13.93 35.59 14.92
N GLN A 427 -14.33 36.34 13.90
CA GLN A 427 -14.49 37.79 14.01
C GLN A 427 -15.63 38.20 14.94
N LEU A 428 -16.78 37.50 14.93
CA LEU A 428 -17.92 37.77 15.82
C LEU A 428 -17.64 37.40 17.28
N SER A 429 -16.80 36.40 17.55
CA SER A 429 -16.37 36.03 18.91
C SER A 429 -15.23 36.90 19.46
N LEU A 430 -14.60 37.71 18.61
CA LEU A 430 -13.59 38.72 18.97
C LEU A 430 -14.17 40.14 19.12
N LEU A 431 -15.47 40.35 18.82
CA LEU A 431 -16.14 41.61 19.15
C LEU A 431 -16.37 41.68 20.67
N PRO A 432 -15.94 42.76 21.35
CA PRO A 432 -16.23 42.94 22.76
C PRO A 432 -17.74 43.10 22.94
N ASN A 433 -18.31 42.37 23.91
CA ASN A 433 -19.66 42.65 24.42
C ASN A 433 -19.79 44.11 24.89
#